data_AF-A0A235IXM0-F1
#
_entry.id   AF-A0A235IXM0-F1
#
_cell.length_a   1.000
_cell.length_b   1.000
_cell.length_c   1.000
_cell.angle_alpha   90.00
_cell.angle_beta   90.00
_cell.angle_gamma   90.00
#
_symmetry.space_group_name_H-M   'P 1'
#
loop_
_entity.id
_entity.type
_entity.pdbx_description
1 polymer ?
#
loop_
_entity_poly.entity_id
_entity_poly.type
_entity_poly.pdbx_seq_one_letter_code
_entity_poly.pdbx_strand_id
1 'polypeptide(L)'
;MCQVFDKYAISPDVLKDEELIILLNKLEPVQNIEEYHISEFLAYASTRTPRSLINLLLRRIKRFEEAGEQNYQPLPYIAFHHGLDGLADSNEYEDILRDIRQEALIGTYYTSFWIPKLFEEASLGFNPISLKVLEEWVNSKDITKVQTVSLLLSDTYQEFIFQHVYFVNKLIEQAYAIGDKCYQTVRSHLSKSAISGERSRAIGLPAPADITLEEKASTVAAQFIFGSATYKFYNYLSKYARTNIQDDLAHDEEFD
;
A
#
# COMPACT_ATOMS: atom_id res chain seq x y z
N MET A 1 -25.85 1.22 -8.97
CA MET A 1 -26.70 2.45 -8.86
C MET A 1 -25.88 3.68 -9.32
N CYS A 2 -25.23 3.62 -10.49
CA CYS A 2 -24.36 4.68 -11.03
C CYS A 2 -24.45 4.80 -12.56
N GLN A 3 -25.66 4.70 -13.13
CA GLN A 3 -25.92 5.13 -14.51
C GLN A 3 -26.09 6.66 -14.62
N VAL A 4 -25.81 7.40 -13.55
CA VAL A 4 -26.06 8.85 -13.43
C VAL A 4 -25.01 9.70 -14.15
N PHE A 5 -23.94 9.08 -14.68
CA PHE A 5 -22.85 9.79 -15.37
C PHE A 5 -22.52 9.23 -16.77
N ASP A 6 -23.43 8.47 -17.38
CA ASP A 6 -23.34 8.06 -18.79
C ASP A 6 -23.64 9.26 -19.73
N LYS A 7 -23.36 9.13 -21.03
CA LYS A 7 -23.61 10.12 -22.10
C LYS A 7 -25.04 10.70 -22.11
N TYR A 8 -25.99 10.06 -21.44
CA TYR A 8 -27.39 10.44 -21.31
C TYR A 8 -27.79 10.98 -19.93
N ALA A 9 -26.83 11.22 -19.05
CA ALA A 9 -27.06 11.59 -17.65
C ALA A 9 -26.49 12.99 -17.32
N ILE A 10 -26.69 13.45 -16.07
CA ILE A 10 -26.30 14.81 -15.65
C ILE A 10 -24.77 14.87 -15.61
N SER A 11 -24.17 15.77 -16.38
CA SER A 11 -22.71 15.96 -16.35
C SER A 11 -22.26 16.30 -14.91
N PRO A 12 -21.24 15.63 -14.37
CA PRO A 12 -20.65 16.00 -13.08
C PRO A 12 -20.20 17.47 -13.03
N ASP A 13 -19.87 18.07 -14.18
CA ASP A 13 -19.37 19.45 -14.29
C ASP A 13 -20.44 20.50 -13.93
N VAL A 14 -21.73 20.15 -14.00
CA VAL A 14 -22.81 21.08 -13.61
C VAL A 14 -23.12 21.04 -12.13
N LEU A 15 -22.56 20.07 -11.39
CA LEU A 15 -22.76 19.95 -9.95
C LEU A 15 -21.88 20.95 -9.20
N LYS A 16 -22.48 21.60 -8.21
CA LYS A 16 -21.72 22.36 -7.20
C LYS A 16 -20.99 21.40 -6.27
N ASP A 17 -19.92 21.86 -5.64
CA ASP A 17 -19.17 21.05 -4.67
C ASP A 17 -20.05 20.52 -3.53
N GLU A 18 -21.01 21.32 -3.08
CA GLU A 18 -21.97 20.91 -2.04
C GLU A 18 -22.84 19.73 -2.49
N GLU A 19 -23.30 19.74 -3.74
CA GLU A 19 -24.11 18.68 -4.33
C GLU A 19 -23.27 17.42 -4.56
N LEU A 20 -22.04 17.60 -5.02
CA LEU A 20 -21.07 16.52 -5.17
C LEU A 20 -20.80 15.82 -3.83
N ILE A 21 -20.59 16.59 -2.76
CA ILE A 21 -20.40 16.07 -1.40
C ILE A 21 -21.64 15.29 -0.92
N ILE A 22 -22.85 15.78 -1.21
CA ILE A 22 -24.09 15.06 -0.87
C ILE A 22 -24.16 13.71 -1.59
N LEU A 23 -23.83 13.66 -2.89
CA LEU A 23 -23.81 12.41 -3.65
C LEU A 23 -22.74 11.45 -3.13
N LEU A 24 -21.54 11.97 -2.86
CA LEU A 24 -20.44 11.22 -2.28
C LEU A 24 -20.83 10.58 -0.94
N ASN A 25 -21.48 11.34 -0.04
CA ASN A 25 -21.92 10.83 1.25
C ASN A 25 -22.97 9.70 1.14
N LYS A 26 -23.73 9.63 0.05
CA LYS A 26 -24.66 8.50 -0.20
C LYS A 26 -23.94 7.18 -0.48
N LEU A 27 -22.64 7.22 -0.81
CA LEU A 27 -21.84 6.02 -0.98
C LEU A 27 -21.45 5.40 0.36
N GLU A 28 -21.53 6.09 1.49
CA GLU A 28 -21.12 5.53 2.80
C GLU A 28 -21.81 4.21 3.17
N PRO A 29 -23.15 4.07 3.07
CA PRO A 29 -23.84 2.81 3.38
C PRO A 29 -23.81 1.77 2.25
N VAL A 30 -23.24 2.08 1.07
CA VAL A 30 -23.23 1.15 -0.06
C VAL A 30 -22.34 -0.05 0.25
N GLN A 31 -22.82 -1.27 0.03
CA GLN A 31 -22.13 -2.50 0.43
C GLN A 31 -20.77 -2.68 -0.27
N ASN A 32 -20.68 -2.38 -1.57
CA ASN A 32 -19.44 -2.45 -2.34
C ASN A 32 -19.34 -1.24 -3.29
N ILE A 33 -18.15 -0.64 -3.39
CA ILE A 33 -17.84 0.52 -4.25
C ILE A 33 -16.86 0.19 -5.40
N GLU A 34 -16.65 -1.09 -5.69
CA GLU A 34 -15.79 -1.57 -6.78
C GLU A 34 -16.37 -1.37 -8.18
N GLU A 35 -17.66 -1.05 -8.32
CA GLU A 35 -18.27 -0.88 -9.65
C GLU A 35 -17.54 0.21 -10.46
N TYR A 36 -17.28 -0.05 -11.75
CA TYR A 36 -16.56 0.84 -12.67
C TYR A 36 -17.02 2.31 -12.58
N HIS A 37 -18.33 2.57 -12.69
CA HIS A 37 -18.88 3.92 -12.64
C HIS A 37 -18.79 4.58 -11.26
N ILE A 38 -18.76 3.79 -10.17
CA ILE A 38 -18.49 4.34 -8.84
C ILE A 38 -17.03 4.78 -8.80
N SER A 39 -16.11 3.96 -9.29
CA SER A 39 -14.69 4.31 -9.36
C SER A 39 -14.44 5.55 -10.21
N GLU A 40 -15.11 5.67 -11.36
CA GLU A 40 -15.03 6.85 -12.23
C GLU A 40 -15.53 8.12 -11.52
N PHE A 41 -16.66 8.03 -10.80
CA PHE A 41 -17.17 9.12 -9.99
C PHE A 41 -16.24 9.52 -8.85
N LEU A 42 -15.62 8.55 -8.15
CA LEU A 42 -14.65 8.81 -7.09
C LEU A 42 -13.38 9.49 -7.64
N ALA A 43 -12.89 9.04 -8.80
CA ALA A 43 -11.78 9.69 -9.50
C ALA A 43 -12.12 11.15 -9.87
N TYR A 44 -13.32 11.41 -10.39
CA TYR A 44 -13.80 12.79 -10.61
C TYR A 44 -13.84 13.59 -9.29
N ALA A 45 -14.43 13.01 -8.24
CA ALA A 45 -14.52 13.68 -6.93
C ALA A 45 -13.15 14.02 -6.34
N SER A 46 -12.11 13.22 -6.64
CA SER A 46 -10.74 13.48 -6.21
C SER A 46 -10.18 14.81 -6.74
N THR A 47 -10.64 15.25 -7.92
CA THR A 47 -10.20 16.53 -8.54
C THR A 47 -10.93 17.76 -7.98
N ARG A 48 -12.14 17.56 -7.45
CA ARG A 48 -13.08 18.63 -7.06
C ARG A 48 -13.15 18.84 -5.54
N THR A 49 -13.30 17.74 -4.81
CA THR A 49 -13.51 17.73 -3.35
C THR A 49 -12.63 16.66 -2.68
N PRO A 50 -11.30 16.71 -2.88
CA PRO A 50 -10.36 15.65 -2.46
C PRO A 50 -10.47 15.31 -0.96
N ARG A 51 -10.58 16.34 -0.10
CA ARG A 51 -10.74 16.14 1.35
C ARG A 51 -12.02 15.38 1.69
N SER A 52 -13.13 15.76 1.07
CA SER A 52 -14.43 15.11 1.31
C SER A 52 -14.43 13.66 0.86
N LEU A 53 -13.78 13.37 -0.29
CA LEU A 53 -13.56 12.00 -0.78
C LEU A 53 -12.82 11.15 0.24
N ILE A 54 -11.65 11.60 0.71
CA ILE A 54 -10.86 10.82 1.66
C ILE A 54 -11.60 10.64 2.99
N ASN A 55 -12.28 11.68 3.46
CA ASN A 55 -13.13 11.58 4.65
C ASN A 55 -14.25 10.54 4.48
N LEU A 56 -14.86 10.42 3.29
CA LEU A 56 -15.82 9.35 3.02
C LEU A 56 -15.14 7.98 3.14
N LEU A 57 -14.00 7.77 2.47
CA LEU A 57 -13.32 6.48 2.45
C LEU A 57 -12.90 6.03 3.86
N LEU A 58 -12.39 6.96 4.67
CA LEU A 58 -12.09 6.72 6.09
C LEU A 58 -13.34 6.37 6.90
N ARG A 59 -14.47 7.08 6.71
CA ARG A 59 -15.73 6.73 7.37
C ARG A 59 -16.23 5.35 6.99
N ARG A 60 -16.06 4.93 5.72
CA ARG A 60 -16.40 3.57 5.28
C ARG A 60 -15.57 2.51 6.00
N ILE A 61 -14.25 2.72 6.14
CA ILE A 61 -13.36 1.81 6.90
C ILE A 61 -13.80 1.71 8.36
N LYS A 62 -14.06 2.85 9.00
CA LYS A 62 -14.53 2.89 10.39
C LYS A 62 -15.89 2.19 10.58
N ARG A 63 -16.82 2.39 9.66
CA ARG A 63 -18.11 1.69 9.68
C ARG A 63 -17.95 0.18 9.60
N PHE A 64 -17.07 -0.32 8.72
CA PHE A 64 -16.80 -1.75 8.60
C PHE A 64 -16.35 -2.35 9.94
N GLU A 65 -15.47 -1.63 10.65
CA GLU A 65 -14.99 -2.01 11.97
C GLU A 65 -16.10 -2.02 13.04
N GLU A 66 -16.93 -0.98 13.09
CA GLU A 66 -17.97 -0.84 14.11
C GLU A 66 -19.16 -1.79 13.89
N ALA A 67 -19.56 -2.01 12.63
CA ALA A 67 -20.79 -2.73 12.30
C ALA A 67 -20.57 -4.24 12.13
N GLY A 68 -19.35 -4.69 11.79
CA GLY A 68 -19.04 -6.12 11.57
C GLY A 68 -19.91 -6.79 10.50
N GLU A 69 -20.48 -6.02 9.57
CA GLU A 69 -21.35 -6.51 8.51
C GLU A 69 -20.54 -7.41 7.55
N GLN A 70 -20.88 -8.71 7.46
CA GLN A 70 -20.08 -9.68 6.70
C GLN A 70 -19.98 -9.40 5.18
N ASN A 71 -20.92 -8.64 4.62
CA ASN A 71 -20.99 -8.34 3.19
C ASN A 71 -20.57 -6.91 2.84
N TYR A 72 -20.18 -6.12 3.85
CA TYR A 72 -19.78 -4.74 3.63
C TYR A 72 -18.29 -4.67 3.33
N GLN A 73 -17.95 -4.09 2.19
CA GLN A 73 -16.56 -3.92 1.76
C GLN A 73 -16.22 -2.42 1.70
N PRO A 74 -15.37 -1.90 2.61
CA PRO A 74 -15.16 -0.47 2.74
C PRO A 74 -14.43 0.14 1.54
N LEU A 75 -13.52 -0.62 0.91
CA LEU A 75 -12.74 -0.23 -0.28
C LEU A 75 -12.66 -1.40 -1.26
N PRO A 76 -12.32 -1.16 -2.54
CA PRO A 76 -11.91 -2.23 -3.44
C PRO A 76 -10.82 -3.12 -2.85
N TYR A 77 -10.97 -4.44 -3.01
CA TYR A 77 -10.03 -5.41 -2.45
C TYR A 77 -8.70 -5.39 -3.22
N ILE A 78 -8.78 -5.32 -4.56
CA ILE A 78 -7.61 -5.28 -5.43
C ILE A 78 -7.13 -3.83 -5.59
N ALA A 79 -7.90 -3.00 -6.30
CA ALA A 79 -7.61 -1.59 -6.55
C ALA A 79 -8.86 -0.89 -7.09
N PHE A 80 -8.86 0.44 -7.12
CA PHE A 80 -9.85 1.19 -7.88
C PHE A 80 -9.64 0.99 -9.39
N HIS A 81 -10.73 0.93 -10.18
CA HIS A 81 -10.63 0.87 -11.64
C HIS A 81 -10.05 2.16 -12.24
N HIS A 82 -10.30 3.29 -11.57
CA HIS A 82 -9.74 4.60 -11.86
C HIS A 82 -9.02 5.11 -10.62
N GLY A 83 -7.74 5.46 -10.77
CA GLY A 83 -6.92 6.00 -9.69
C GLY A 83 -7.45 7.35 -9.17
N LEU A 84 -6.96 7.73 -8.00
CA LEU A 84 -7.33 9.00 -7.35
C LEU A 84 -6.36 10.12 -7.74
N ASP A 85 -5.97 10.19 -9.02
CA ASP A 85 -4.89 11.06 -9.50
C ASP A 85 -5.14 12.54 -9.22
N GLY A 86 -6.42 12.96 -9.16
CA GLY A 86 -6.81 14.33 -8.83
C GLY A 86 -6.40 14.80 -7.44
N LEU A 87 -6.03 13.88 -6.54
CA LEU A 87 -5.45 14.22 -5.24
C LEU A 87 -4.15 15.02 -5.39
N ALA A 88 -3.31 14.72 -6.40
CA ALA A 88 -2.01 15.37 -6.57
C ALA A 88 -2.10 16.87 -6.87
N ASP A 89 -3.19 17.31 -7.50
CA ASP A 89 -3.43 18.70 -7.88
C ASP A 89 -3.97 19.53 -6.71
N SER A 90 -4.37 18.89 -5.61
CA SER A 90 -4.88 19.55 -4.43
C SER A 90 -3.78 20.23 -3.62
N ASN A 91 -4.03 21.48 -3.20
CA ASN A 91 -3.18 22.14 -2.21
C ASN A 91 -3.22 21.47 -0.83
N GLU A 92 -4.18 20.57 -0.60
CA GLU A 92 -4.33 19.79 0.64
C GLU A 92 -3.66 18.41 0.58
N TYR A 93 -3.04 18.04 -0.55
CA TYR A 93 -2.58 16.67 -0.79
C TYR A 93 -1.67 16.11 0.31
N GLU A 94 -0.69 16.90 0.75
CA GLU A 94 0.25 16.48 1.80
C GLU A 94 -0.48 16.27 3.14
N ASP A 95 -1.45 17.11 3.47
CA ASP A 95 -2.25 16.98 4.70
C ASP A 95 -3.24 15.81 4.64
N ILE A 96 -3.80 15.53 3.46
CA ILE A 96 -4.61 14.34 3.21
C ILE A 96 -3.82 13.06 3.50
N LEU A 97 -2.59 12.97 2.97
CA LEU A 97 -1.71 11.82 3.22
C LEU A 97 -1.37 11.69 4.71
N ARG A 98 -1.14 12.81 5.41
CA ARG A 98 -0.89 12.81 6.85
C ARG A 98 -2.08 12.28 7.63
N ASP A 99 -3.30 12.64 7.26
CA ASP A 99 -4.52 12.16 7.90
C ASP A 99 -4.69 10.65 7.72
N ILE A 100 -4.55 10.13 6.49
CA ILE A 100 -4.63 8.68 6.23
C ILE A 100 -3.56 7.94 7.04
N ARG A 101 -2.31 8.44 7.04
CA ARG A 101 -1.22 7.88 7.85
C ARG A 101 -1.56 7.90 9.34
N GLN A 102 -2.17 8.98 9.84
CA GLN A 102 -2.54 9.14 11.24
C GLN A 102 -3.57 8.08 11.68
N GLU A 103 -4.53 7.75 10.82
CA GLU A 103 -5.52 6.69 11.08
C GLU A 103 -4.87 5.31 11.26
N ALA A 104 -3.72 5.05 10.62
CA ALA A 104 -2.97 3.81 10.82
C ALA A 104 -2.33 3.69 12.21
N LEU A 105 -2.14 4.80 12.93
CA LEU A 105 -1.57 4.80 14.29
C LEU A 105 -2.60 4.38 15.34
N ILE A 106 -3.87 4.69 15.10
CA ILE A 106 -5.00 4.46 16.01
C ILE A 106 -5.42 2.97 15.98
N GLY A 107 -4.84 2.21 15.05
CA GLY A 107 -5.46 1.05 14.44
C GLY A 107 -5.69 -0.20 15.30
N THR A 108 -6.81 -0.86 15.02
CA THR A 108 -7.13 -2.26 15.36
C THR A 108 -6.73 -3.22 14.23
N TYR A 109 -7.02 -4.53 14.38
CA TYR A 109 -6.75 -5.54 13.34
C TYR A 109 -7.32 -5.17 11.96
N TYR A 110 -8.52 -4.58 11.87
CA TYR A 110 -9.13 -4.28 10.56
C TYR A 110 -8.52 -3.06 9.87
N THR A 111 -8.17 -2.04 10.63
CA THR A 111 -7.45 -0.87 10.11
C THR A 111 -6.07 -1.24 9.57
N SER A 112 -5.42 -2.27 10.14
CA SER A 112 -4.12 -2.77 9.65
C SER A 112 -4.17 -3.39 8.26
N PHE A 113 -5.37 -3.66 7.72
CA PHE A 113 -5.55 -4.12 6.34
C PHE A 113 -6.01 -3.00 5.41
N TRP A 114 -7.06 -2.25 5.79
CA TRP A 114 -7.68 -1.28 4.89
C TRP A 114 -6.98 0.07 4.81
N ILE A 115 -6.32 0.53 5.89
CA ILE A 115 -5.62 1.81 5.87
C ILE A 115 -4.36 1.76 5.00
N PRO A 116 -3.49 0.72 5.05
CA PRO A 116 -2.39 0.58 4.10
C PRO A 116 -2.85 0.64 2.65
N LYS A 117 -3.95 -0.03 2.29
CA LYS A 117 -4.55 0.03 0.95
C LYS A 117 -4.97 1.43 0.56
N LEU A 118 -5.68 2.14 1.45
CA LEU A 118 -6.07 3.53 1.20
C LEU A 118 -4.85 4.44 1.01
N PHE A 119 -3.82 4.24 1.82
CA PHE A 119 -2.58 5.02 1.72
C PHE A 119 -1.88 4.75 0.40
N GLU A 120 -1.76 3.50 -0.02
CA GLU A 120 -1.18 3.11 -1.31
C GLU A 120 -1.91 3.79 -2.47
N GLU A 121 -3.24 3.73 -2.51
CA GLU A 121 -4.06 4.39 -3.53
C GLU A 121 -3.86 5.92 -3.53
N ALA A 122 -3.85 6.55 -2.35
CA ALA A 122 -3.64 7.99 -2.23
C ALA A 122 -2.18 8.41 -2.51
N SER A 123 -1.22 7.50 -2.40
CA SER A 123 0.21 7.78 -2.60
C SER A 123 0.59 7.98 -4.07
N LEU A 124 -0.29 7.55 -4.99
CA LEU A 124 -0.09 7.62 -6.43
C LEU A 124 1.25 6.99 -6.85
N GLY A 125 1.44 5.74 -6.45
CA GLY A 125 2.69 5.00 -6.69
C GLY A 125 3.85 5.45 -5.80
N PHE A 126 3.56 5.81 -4.55
CA PHE A 126 4.54 6.32 -3.60
C PHE A 126 5.39 7.46 -4.17
N ASN A 127 4.73 8.50 -4.69
CA ASN A 127 5.41 9.67 -5.24
C ASN A 127 6.27 10.40 -4.17
N PRO A 128 7.15 11.34 -4.56
CA PRO A 128 8.03 12.01 -3.62
C PRO A 128 7.34 12.72 -2.44
N ILE A 129 6.12 13.23 -2.62
CA ILE A 129 5.35 13.89 -1.55
C ILE A 129 4.88 12.86 -0.52
N SER A 130 4.34 11.72 -0.98
CA SER A 130 3.92 10.64 -0.08
C SER A 130 5.07 10.02 0.70
N LEU A 131 6.24 9.83 0.07
CA LEU A 131 7.45 9.38 0.76
C LEU A 131 7.93 10.40 1.78
N LYS A 132 7.94 11.70 1.43
CA LYS A 132 8.25 12.78 2.37
C LYS A 132 7.33 12.73 3.61
N VAL A 133 6.03 12.51 3.41
CA VAL A 133 5.08 12.33 4.53
C VAL A 133 5.49 11.12 5.37
N LEU A 134 5.75 9.94 4.80
CA LEU A 134 6.21 8.79 5.59
C LEU A 134 7.53 9.06 6.33
N GLU A 135 8.47 9.77 5.70
CA GLU A 135 9.77 10.11 6.28
C GLU A 135 9.68 10.95 7.55
N GLU A 136 8.66 11.79 7.71
CA GLU A 136 8.44 12.54 8.95
C GLU A 136 8.39 11.61 10.18
N TRP A 137 7.73 10.46 10.03
CA TRP A 137 7.59 9.45 11.08
C TRP A 137 8.80 8.55 11.20
N VAL A 138 9.49 8.27 10.10
CA VAL A 138 10.81 7.62 10.16
C VAL A 138 11.76 8.48 11.00
N ASN A 139 11.84 9.78 10.72
CA ASN A 139 12.76 10.71 11.38
C ASN A 139 12.42 10.99 12.85
N SER A 140 11.19 10.72 13.30
CA SER A 140 10.80 11.02 14.68
C SER A 140 11.43 10.07 15.71
N LYS A 141 12.00 8.93 15.25
CA LYS A 141 12.59 7.88 16.09
C LYS A 141 11.64 7.26 17.11
N ASP A 142 10.35 7.45 16.90
CA ASP A 142 9.29 6.90 17.74
C ASP A 142 9.00 5.48 17.26
N ILE A 143 9.09 4.51 18.16
CA ILE A 143 8.94 3.09 17.82
C ILE A 143 7.61 2.79 17.15
N THR A 144 6.51 3.36 17.67
CA THR A 144 5.17 3.11 17.15
C THR A 144 5.04 3.71 15.75
N LYS A 145 5.48 4.96 15.56
CA LYS A 145 5.42 5.62 14.25
C LYS A 145 6.26 4.90 13.19
N VAL A 146 7.48 4.47 13.52
CA VAL A 146 8.35 3.72 12.60
C VAL A 146 7.72 2.38 12.23
N GLN A 147 7.15 1.67 13.19
CA GLN A 147 6.44 0.42 12.93
C GLN A 147 5.20 0.67 12.06
N THR A 148 4.43 1.72 12.31
CA THR A 148 3.26 2.06 11.48
C THR A 148 3.64 2.43 10.05
N VAL A 149 4.76 3.14 9.83
CA VAL A 149 5.28 3.36 8.47
C VAL A 149 5.53 2.02 7.77
N SER A 150 6.17 1.06 8.43
CA SER A 150 6.38 -0.26 7.81
C SER A 150 5.08 -1.02 7.55
N LEU A 151 4.06 -0.86 8.39
CA LEU A 151 2.74 -1.44 8.18
C LEU A 151 2.06 -0.86 6.94
N LEU A 152 2.13 0.45 6.73
CA LEU A 152 1.60 1.10 5.53
C LEU A 152 2.26 0.59 4.24
N LEU A 153 3.44 -0.03 4.35
CA LEU A 153 4.21 -0.55 3.22
C LEU A 153 4.07 -2.08 3.06
N SER A 154 3.35 -2.76 3.95
CA SER A 154 3.44 -4.23 4.08
C SER A 154 2.84 -5.01 2.92
N ASP A 155 1.93 -4.39 2.17
CA ASP A 155 1.21 -5.02 1.04
C ASP A 155 1.41 -4.23 -0.26
N THR A 156 2.49 -3.44 -0.32
CA THR A 156 2.87 -2.71 -1.54
C THR A 156 3.35 -3.64 -2.63
N TYR A 157 3.35 -3.15 -3.86
CA TYR A 157 3.89 -3.88 -5.01
C TYR A 157 5.36 -4.31 -4.79
N GLN A 158 5.72 -5.51 -5.26
CA GLN A 158 7.03 -6.15 -4.99
C GLN A 158 8.25 -5.28 -5.31
N GLU A 159 8.14 -4.46 -6.36
CA GLU A 159 9.22 -3.58 -6.81
C GLU A 159 9.46 -2.38 -5.90
N PHE A 160 8.55 -2.07 -4.97
CA PHE A 160 8.65 -0.89 -4.09
C PHE A 160 10.02 -0.85 -3.39
N ILE A 161 10.44 -1.98 -2.81
CA ILE A 161 11.68 -2.03 -2.05
C ILE A 161 12.95 -1.88 -2.90
N PHE A 162 12.84 -2.09 -4.22
CA PHE A 162 13.95 -1.97 -5.17
C PHE A 162 13.93 -0.62 -5.89
N GLN A 163 12.76 0.01 -6.03
CA GLN A 163 12.62 1.34 -6.61
C GLN A 163 12.94 2.44 -5.60
N HIS A 164 12.64 2.23 -4.32
CA HIS A 164 12.77 3.23 -3.26
C HIS A 164 13.87 2.90 -2.25
N VAL A 165 15.01 2.39 -2.73
CA VAL A 165 16.13 1.88 -1.90
C VAL A 165 16.60 2.90 -0.86
N TYR A 166 16.67 4.19 -1.20
CA TYR A 166 17.09 5.23 -0.25
C TYR A 166 16.14 5.35 0.94
N PHE A 167 14.83 5.40 0.67
CA PHE A 167 13.80 5.47 1.70
C PHE A 167 13.79 4.19 2.55
N VAL A 168 13.87 3.02 1.91
CA VAL A 168 13.89 1.72 2.58
C VAL A 168 15.12 1.58 3.50
N ASN A 169 16.30 1.97 3.02
CA ASN A 169 17.51 2.02 3.84
C ASN A 169 17.32 2.89 5.08
N LYS A 170 16.76 4.09 4.91
CA LYS A 170 16.50 5.01 6.02
C LYS A 170 15.55 4.41 7.05
N LEU A 171 14.46 3.79 6.61
CA LEU A 171 13.50 3.11 7.46
C LEU A 171 14.16 1.95 8.24
N ILE A 172 14.93 1.10 7.56
CA ILE A 172 15.59 -0.06 8.15
C ILE A 172 16.65 0.34 9.18
N GLU A 173 17.56 1.24 8.82
CA GLU A 173 18.63 1.69 9.71
C GLU A 173 18.05 2.41 10.94
N GLN A 174 16.97 3.18 10.75
CA GLN A 174 16.28 3.84 11.86
C GLN A 174 15.57 2.85 12.78
N ALA A 175 14.94 1.81 12.22
CA ALA A 175 14.34 0.73 13.01
C ALA A 175 15.38 -0.06 13.81
N TYR A 176 16.55 -0.33 13.18
CA TYR A 176 17.68 -0.98 13.84
C TYR A 176 18.26 -0.13 14.97
N ALA A 177 18.40 1.18 14.77
CA ALA A 177 18.86 2.10 15.80
C ALA A 177 17.90 2.22 16.99
N ILE A 178 16.59 2.04 16.78
CA ILE A 178 15.57 2.01 17.86
C ILE A 178 15.67 0.72 18.68
N GLY A 179 15.90 -0.41 18.02
CA GLY A 179 16.19 -1.69 18.67
C GLY A 179 15.62 -2.91 17.95
N ASP A 180 16.05 -4.08 18.40
CA ASP A 180 15.81 -5.35 17.70
C ASP A 180 14.33 -5.63 17.43
N LYS A 181 13.43 -5.40 18.39
CA LYS A 181 12.00 -5.63 18.19
C LYS A 181 11.43 -4.76 17.06
N CYS A 182 11.81 -3.49 17.00
CA CYS A 182 11.37 -2.57 15.95
C CYS A 182 11.91 -3.03 14.59
N TYR A 183 13.20 -3.34 14.51
CA TYR A 183 13.84 -3.87 13.31
C TYR A 183 13.17 -5.15 12.80
N GLN A 184 12.85 -6.10 13.69
CA GLN A 184 12.18 -7.34 13.29
C GLN A 184 10.78 -7.09 12.73
N THR A 185 9.99 -6.18 13.34
CA THR A 185 8.68 -5.80 12.81
C THR A 185 8.79 -5.17 11.42
N VAL A 186 9.67 -4.17 11.28
CA VAL A 186 9.87 -3.47 10.00
C VAL A 186 10.34 -4.44 8.92
N ARG A 187 11.31 -5.30 9.25
CA ARG A 187 11.80 -6.35 8.36
C ARG A 187 10.68 -7.29 7.92
N SER A 188 9.80 -7.70 8.83
CA SER A 188 8.69 -8.60 8.53
C SER A 188 7.72 -7.97 7.53
N HIS A 189 7.34 -6.71 7.73
CA HIS A 189 6.42 -6.02 6.81
C HIS A 189 7.05 -5.79 5.42
N LEU A 190 8.30 -5.33 5.36
CA LEU A 190 8.98 -5.13 4.08
C LEU A 190 9.29 -6.44 3.35
N SER A 191 9.52 -7.53 4.09
CA SER A 191 9.67 -8.86 3.47
C SER A 191 8.35 -9.32 2.89
N LYS A 192 7.22 -9.08 3.59
CA LYS A 192 5.89 -9.42 3.11
C LYS A 192 5.62 -8.78 1.76
N SER A 193 5.87 -7.49 1.57
CA SER A 193 5.66 -6.83 0.28
C SER A 193 6.56 -7.36 -0.83
N ALA A 194 7.81 -7.70 -0.52
CA ALA A 194 8.77 -8.23 -1.47
C ALA A 194 8.42 -9.64 -1.97
N ILE A 195 7.81 -10.47 -1.11
CA ILE A 195 7.51 -11.88 -1.40
C ILE A 195 6.04 -12.11 -1.76
N SER A 196 5.16 -11.15 -1.48
CA SER A 196 3.73 -11.25 -1.83
C SER A 196 3.56 -11.10 -3.34
N GLY A 197 3.05 -12.14 -4.00
CA GLY A 197 2.74 -12.12 -5.42
C GLY A 197 2.53 -13.53 -5.98
N GLU A 198 2.13 -13.61 -7.24
CA GLU A 198 1.90 -14.90 -7.88
C GLU A 198 3.23 -15.62 -8.15
N ARG A 199 3.37 -16.82 -7.56
CA ARG A 199 4.55 -17.67 -7.72
C ARG A 199 4.21 -18.82 -8.68
N SER A 200 4.17 -18.51 -9.97
CA SER A 200 3.95 -19.52 -11.02
C SER A 200 5.28 -20.09 -11.51
N ARG A 201 5.38 -21.41 -11.64
CA ARG A 201 6.59 -22.12 -12.11
C ARG A 201 6.25 -23.15 -13.18
N ALA A 202 7.20 -23.38 -14.09
CA ALA A 202 7.16 -24.52 -15.01
C ALA A 202 7.88 -25.72 -14.37
N ILE A 203 7.47 -26.95 -14.71
CA ILE A 203 8.14 -28.16 -14.22
C ILE A 203 9.61 -28.17 -14.70
N GLY A 204 10.53 -28.49 -13.80
CA GLY A 204 11.98 -28.52 -14.04
C GLY A 204 12.66 -27.16 -14.04
N LEU A 205 11.92 -26.06 -13.78
CA LEU A 205 12.45 -24.71 -13.72
C LEU A 205 12.04 -24.01 -12.42
N PRO A 206 12.95 -23.22 -11.80
CA PRO A 206 12.59 -22.38 -10.66
C PRO A 206 11.54 -21.33 -11.05
N ALA A 207 10.77 -20.87 -10.05
CA ALA A 207 9.84 -19.76 -10.27
C ALA A 207 10.59 -18.48 -10.72
N PRO A 208 10.19 -17.81 -11.82
CA PRO A 208 10.83 -16.58 -12.29
C PRO A 208 10.85 -15.44 -11.25
N ALA A 209 9.84 -15.42 -10.37
CA ALA A 209 9.75 -14.46 -9.27
C ALA A 209 10.91 -14.62 -8.27
N ASP A 210 11.30 -15.86 -7.93
CA ASP A 210 12.41 -16.11 -7.01
C ASP A 210 13.75 -15.74 -7.65
N ILE A 211 13.95 -16.03 -8.94
CA ILE A 211 15.15 -15.61 -9.68
C ILE A 211 15.28 -14.07 -9.64
N THR A 212 14.20 -13.37 -9.97
CA THR A 212 14.17 -11.90 -9.97
C THR A 212 14.44 -11.33 -8.58
N LEU A 213 13.83 -11.92 -7.54
CA LEU A 213 14.04 -11.51 -6.15
C LEU A 213 15.51 -11.71 -5.73
N GLU A 214 16.12 -12.83 -6.10
CA GLU A 214 17.51 -13.15 -5.80
C GLU A 214 18.47 -12.13 -6.42
N GLU A 215 18.32 -11.87 -7.72
CA GLU A 215 19.20 -10.99 -8.50
C GLU A 215 19.11 -9.54 -8.00
N LYS A 216 17.89 -9.03 -7.80
CA LYS A 216 17.68 -7.66 -7.33
C LYS A 216 18.15 -7.49 -5.89
N ALA A 217 17.82 -8.43 -5.01
CA ALA A 217 18.21 -8.34 -3.61
C ALA A 217 19.73 -8.47 -3.43
N SER A 218 20.41 -9.35 -4.18
CA SER A 218 21.87 -9.47 -4.14
C SER A 218 22.56 -8.21 -4.69
N THR A 219 22.05 -7.68 -5.80
CA THR A 219 22.55 -6.43 -6.40
C THR A 219 22.42 -5.24 -5.45
N VAL A 220 21.27 -5.07 -4.80
CA VAL A 220 21.06 -3.98 -3.85
C VAL A 220 21.88 -4.19 -2.58
N ALA A 221 21.97 -5.42 -2.06
CA ALA A 221 22.79 -5.72 -0.88
C ALA A 221 24.27 -5.31 -1.09
N ALA A 222 24.83 -5.54 -2.29
CA ALA A 222 26.20 -5.21 -2.61
C ALA A 222 26.51 -3.69 -2.58
N GLN A 223 25.49 -2.83 -2.59
CA GLN A 223 25.64 -1.37 -2.49
C GLN A 223 25.83 -0.90 -1.05
N PHE A 224 25.55 -1.74 -0.06
CA PHE A 224 25.61 -1.38 1.36
C PHE A 224 26.83 -2.00 2.07
N ILE A 225 27.27 -1.32 3.13
CA ILE A 225 28.38 -1.81 3.97
C ILE A 225 28.01 -3.19 4.54
N PHE A 226 28.92 -4.14 4.39
CA PHE A 226 28.75 -5.49 4.93
C PHE A 226 28.39 -5.43 6.43
N GLY A 227 27.29 -6.09 6.80
CA GLY A 227 26.81 -6.16 8.18
C GLY A 227 25.93 -5.00 8.64
N SER A 228 25.74 -3.95 7.83
CA SER A 228 24.70 -2.93 8.06
C SER A 228 23.30 -3.56 8.12
N ALA A 229 22.34 -2.86 8.72
CA ALA A 229 20.98 -3.40 8.86
C ALA A 229 20.33 -3.59 7.49
N THR A 230 20.53 -2.62 6.59
CA THR A 230 20.04 -2.70 5.21
C THR A 230 20.71 -3.81 4.42
N TYR A 231 22.04 -3.99 4.54
CA TYR A 231 22.73 -5.14 3.95
C TYR A 231 22.11 -6.46 4.42
N LYS A 232 21.89 -6.61 5.73
CA LYS A 232 21.32 -7.84 6.32
C LYS A 232 19.92 -8.13 5.78
N PHE A 233 19.10 -7.10 5.57
CA PHE A 233 17.76 -7.24 5.01
C PHE A 233 17.78 -7.76 3.57
N TYR A 234 18.48 -7.09 2.65
CA TYR A 234 18.50 -7.52 1.25
C TYR A 234 19.24 -8.85 1.08
N ASN A 235 20.32 -9.10 1.84
CA ASN A 235 20.98 -10.40 1.86
C ASN A 235 20.06 -11.51 2.40
N TYR A 236 19.15 -11.20 3.34
CA TYR A 236 18.12 -12.16 3.78
C TYR A 236 17.15 -12.49 2.65
N LEU A 237 16.66 -11.51 1.90
CA LEU A 237 15.77 -11.75 0.75
C LEU A 237 16.45 -12.57 -0.36
N SER A 238 17.71 -12.26 -0.68
CA SER A 238 18.49 -13.04 -1.65
C SER A 238 18.65 -14.49 -1.19
N LYS A 239 18.95 -14.74 0.08
CA LYS A 239 19.04 -16.10 0.63
C LYS A 239 17.70 -16.82 0.63
N TYR A 240 16.62 -16.13 1.00
CA TYR A 240 15.26 -16.68 0.96
C TYR A 240 14.91 -17.17 -0.45
N ALA A 241 15.14 -16.35 -1.46
CA ALA A 241 14.91 -16.71 -2.85
C ALA A 241 15.77 -17.89 -3.31
N ARG A 242 17.06 -17.94 -2.94
CA ARG A 242 17.94 -19.08 -3.26
C ARG A 242 17.44 -20.40 -2.65
N THR A 243 16.93 -20.36 -1.42
CA THR A 243 16.36 -21.54 -0.76
C THR A 243 15.14 -22.02 -1.54
N ASN A 244 14.21 -21.13 -1.90
CA ASN A 244 13.04 -21.50 -2.71
C ASN A 244 13.42 -22.11 -4.06
N ILE A 245 14.44 -21.56 -4.74
CA ILE A 245 14.97 -22.10 -6.01
C ILE A 245 15.52 -23.51 -5.83
N GLN A 246 16.28 -23.75 -4.75
CA GLN A 246 16.84 -25.07 -4.46
C GLN A 246 15.76 -26.09 -4.13
N ASP A 247 14.76 -25.70 -3.34
CA ASP A 247 13.64 -26.57 -2.96
C ASP A 247 12.79 -26.94 -4.17
N ASP A 248 12.54 -26.01 -5.10
CA ASP A 248 11.82 -26.30 -6.35
C ASP A 248 12.56 -27.35 -7.20
N LEU A 249 13.89 -27.22 -7.34
CA LEU A 249 14.70 -28.15 -8.14
C LEU A 249 14.80 -29.53 -7.49
N ALA A 250 14.99 -29.58 -6.17
CA ALA A 250 15.07 -30.83 -5.42
C ALA A 250 13.74 -31.59 -5.46
N HIS A 251 12.61 -30.87 -5.39
CA HIS A 251 11.29 -31.49 -5.51
C HIS A 251 11.12 -32.14 -6.88
N ASP A 252 11.49 -31.47 -7.97
CA ASP A 252 11.35 -32.05 -9.31
C ASP A 252 12.26 -33.29 -9.51
N GLU A 253 13.46 -33.32 -8.91
CA GLU A 253 14.34 -34.51 -8.91
C GLU A 253 13.76 -35.72 -8.14
N GLU A 254 12.88 -35.51 -7.16
CA GLU A 254 12.23 -36.59 -6.39
C GLU A 254 11.06 -37.26 -7.15
N PHE A 255 10.53 -36.63 -8.19
CA PHE A 255 9.37 -37.12 -8.96
C PHE A 255 9.69 -37.53 -10.42
N ASP A 256 10.98 -37.47 -10.82
CA ASP A 256 11.52 -38.05 -12.05
C ASP A 256 11.98 -39.51 -11.86
#